data_AF-A0A3G8JG71-F1
#
_entry.id   AF-A0A3G8JG71-F1
#
_cell.length_a   1.000
_cell.length_b   1.000
_cell.length_c   1.000
_cell.angle_alpha   90.00
_cell.angle_beta   90.00
_cell.angle_gamma   90.00
#
_symmetry.space_group_name_H-M   'P 1'
#
loop_
_entity.id
_entity.type
_entity.pdbx_description
1 polymer ?
#
loop_
_entity_poly.entity_id
_entity_poly.type
_entity_poly.pdbx_seq_one_letter_code
_entity_poly.pdbx_strand_id
1 'polypeptide(L)'
;MPNNNEGRQQLPAPERPSNKGIAESIRPTAFEEWRAIPGYVGVYEVSDLGRIRSLDRTMVSAIGHATRRTGQLISPARDSKGHLVVSLYGRDHTKRSARVHRLVLSAFVGPCPPGREALHRNSRAEDNRLTNLRWGTRVDLGRLTVQNGRHPVARRAHCAHGHHYSAENTRIVQRSNGRTVRVCRACQTIRGTRPQR
;
A
#
# COMPACT_ATOMS: atom_id res chain seq x y z
N MET A 1 -42.02 -57.36 -34.45
CA MET A 1 -41.04 -57.78 -35.49
C MET A 1 -41.43 -57.09 -36.79
N PRO A 2 -40.52 -56.50 -37.60
CA PRO A 2 -39.11 -56.11 -37.41
C PRO A 2 -38.98 -54.56 -37.28
N ASN A 3 -38.05 -53.98 -36.52
CA ASN A 3 -36.60 -53.84 -36.72
C ASN A 3 -36.22 -53.10 -38.01
N ASN A 4 -35.83 -51.82 -37.90
CA ASN A 4 -35.04 -51.14 -38.92
C ASN A 4 -33.92 -50.36 -38.26
N ASN A 5 -32.71 -50.88 -38.48
CA ASN A 5 -31.48 -50.54 -37.80
C ASN A 5 -30.72 -49.45 -38.57
N GLU A 6 -30.35 -48.41 -37.82
CA GLU A 6 -29.06 -47.73 -37.82
C GLU A 6 -28.30 -47.52 -39.14
N GLY A 7 -28.21 -46.24 -39.53
CA GLY A 7 -27.25 -45.75 -40.52
C GLY A 7 -26.82 -44.33 -40.21
N ARG A 8 -25.77 -44.14 -39.40
CA ARG A 8 -24.96 -42.92 -39.42
C ARG A 8 -23.52 -43.22 -39.02
N GLN A 9 -22.68 -43.29 -40.05
CA GLN A 9 -21.23 -43.37 -39.96
C GLN A 9 -20.69 -42.09 -39.31
N GLN A 10 -19.88 -42.22 -38.26
CA GLN A 10 -19.14 -41.12 -37.65
C GLN A 10 -17.65 -41.29 -37.96
N LEU A 11 -17.10 -40.27 -38.62
CA LEU A 11 -15.69 -40.14 -38.99
C LEU A 11 -14.81 -39.98 -37.73
N PRO A 12 -13.58 -40.53 -37.71
CA PRO A 12 -12.69 -40.40 -36.56
C PRO A 12 -12.17 -38.97 -36.39
N ALA A 13 -12.11 -38.51 -35.14
CA ALA A 13 -11.55 -37.22 -34.75
C ALA A 13 -10.02 -37.17 -34.97
N PRO A 14 -9.44 -36.02 -35.37
CA PRO A 14 -8.01 -35.92 -35.60
C PRO A 14 -7.19 -35.94 -34.30
N GLU A 15 -6.12 -36.72 -34.33
CA GLU A 15 -5.13 -36.88 -33.26
C GLU A 15 -4.42 -35.56 -32.94
N ARG A 16 -4.14 -35.33 -31.65
CA ARG A 16 -3.42 -34.15 -31.15
C ARG A 16 -1.91 -34.32 -31.38
N PRO A 17 -1.20 -33.37 -32.02
CA PRO A 17 0.25 -33.43 -32.06
C PRO A 17 0.87 -32.99 -30.72
N SER A 18 1.78 -33.82 -30.22
CA SER A 18 2.58 -33.61 -29.03
C SER A 18 3.80 -32.74 -29.31
N ASN A 19 3.86 -31.63 -28.57
CA ASN A 19 4.99 -30.87 -28.03
C ASN A 19 6.41 -31.03 -28.63
N LYS A 20 7.01 -29.90 -29.08
CA LYS A 20 8.41 -29.53 -28.80
C LYS A 20 8.73 -28.12 -29.29
N GLY A 21 9.14 -27.26 -28.36
CA GLY A 21 10.16 -26.23 -28.62
C GLY A 21 9.67 -24.86 -29.05
N ILE A 22 9.22 -24.05 -28.10
CA ILE A 22 9.49 -22.62 -28.14
C ILE A 22 10.08 -22.26 -26.78
N ALA A 23 11.36 -21.91 -26.80
CA ALA A 23 12.15 -21.55 -25.63
C ALA A 23 11.41 -20.48 -24.82
N GLU A 24 10.92 -20.91 -23.67
CA GLU A 24 10.21 -20.08 -22.73
C GLU A 24 11.21 -19.08 -22.15
N SER A 25 11.00 -17.81 -22.50
CA SER A 25 11.74 -16.67 -22.01
C SER A 25 11.76 -16.69 -20.48
N ILE A 26 12.97 -16.86 -19.93
CA ILE A 26 13.28 -16.86 -18.51
C ILE A 26 12.66 -15.62 -17.85
N ARG A 27 11.64 -15.83 -17.02
CA ARG A 27 11.20 -14.86 -16.01
C ARG A 27 11.40 -15.49 -14.64
N PRO A 28 12.31 -14.97 -13.79
CA PRO A 28 12.42 -15.45 -12.41
C PRO A 28 11.09 -15.23 -11.70
N THR A 29 10.49 -16.31 -11.23
CA THR A 29 9.31 -16.30 -10.37
C THR A 29 9.72 -15.85 -8.96
N ALA A 30 9.19 -14.70 -8.53
CA ALA A 30 8.92 -14.33 -7.13
C ALA A 30 9.97 -14.66 -6.03
N PHE A 31 11.22 -14.23 -6.17
CA PHE A 31 12.15 -14.20 -5.03
C PHE A 31 11.81 -12.99 -4.13
N GLU A 32 11.31 -13.27 -2.92
CA GLU A 32 11.18 -12.28 -1.84
C GLU A 32 12.58 -12.00 -1.27
N GLU A 33 13.05 -10.76 -1.36
CA GLU A 33 14.35 -10.35 -0.82
C GLU A 33 14.17 -10.05 0.67
N TRP A 34 15.07 -10.55 1.52
CA TRP A 34 15.09 -10.29 2.96
C TRP A 34 16.33 -9.49 3.34
N ARG A 35 16.15 -8.44 4.17
CA ARG A 35 17.24 -7.62 4.69
C ARG A 35 17.15 -7.45 6.20
N ALA A 36 18.30 -7.34 6.85
CA ALA A 36 18.37 -7.01 8.27
C ALA A 36 17.73 -5.64 8.54
N ILE A 37 16.94 -5.56 9.61
CA ILE A 37 16.36 -4.29 10.04
C ILE A 37 17.45 -3.47 10.73
N PRO A 38 17.72 -2.21 10.30
CA PRO A 38 18.69 -1.35 10.97
C PRO A 38 18.37 -1.18 12.47
N GLY A 39 19.38 -1.32 13.33
CA GLY A 39 19.23 -1.33 14.79
C GLY A 39 18.85 -2.69 15.39
N TYR A 40 18.57 -3.70 14.55
CA TYR A 40 18.13 -5.04 14.94
C TYR A 40 18.89 -6.15 14.20
N VAL A 41 20.09 -5.85 13.72
CA VAL A 41 20.93 -6.75 12.94
C VAL A 41 21.24 -8.04 13.73
N GLY A 42 21.04 -9.18 13.09
CA GLY A 42 21.19 -10.52 13.67
C GLY A 42 20.00 -10.97 14.52
N VAL A 43 18.92 -10.17 14.59
CA VAL A 43 17.72 -10.50 15.40
C VAL A 43 16.46 -10.50 14.56
N TYR A 44 16.31 -9.54 13.65
CA TYR A 44 15.12 -9.41 12.80
C TYR A 44 15.47 -9.01 11.37
N GLU A 45 14.66 -9.51 10.45
CA GLU A 45 14.71 -9.17 9.03
C GLU A 45 13.33 -8.75 8.52
N VAL A 46 13.34 -7.94 7.48
CA VAL A 46 12.17 -7.47 6.75
C VAL A 46 12.31 -7.79 5.28
N SER A 47 11.21 -8.15 4.65
CA SER A 47 11.19 -8.43 3.23
C SER A 47 10.73 -7.27 2.37
N ASP A 48 11.05 -7.32 1.07
CA ASP A 48 10.56 -6.39 0.07
C ASP A 48 9.03 -6.48 -0.13
N LEU A 49 8.39 -7.57 0.31
CA LEU A 49 6.93 -7.70 0.34
C LEU A 49 6.29 -7.17 1.64
N GLY A 50 7.09 -6.69 2.60
CA GLY A 50 6.60 -6.15 3.86
C GLY A 50 6.30 -7.19 4.93
N ARG A 51 6.90 -8.38 4.84
CA ARG A 51 6.88 -9.39 5.90
C ARG A 51 8.04 -9.17 6.85
N ILE A 52 7.89 -9.58 8.11
CA ILE A 52 8.93 -9.46 9.13
C ILE A 52 9.13 -10.81 9.78
N ARG A 53 10.38 -11.21 9.97
CA ARG A 53 10.74 -12.44 10.69
C ARG A 53 11.78 -12.16 11.76
N SER A 54 11.74 -12.92 12.85
CA SER A 54 12.86 -13.03 13.76
C SER A 54 13.82 -14.11 13.30
N LEU A 55 15.09 -13.99 13.68
CA LEU A 55 16.12 -14.99 13.42
C LEU A 55 16.33 -15.90 14.64
N ASP A 56 16.88 -17.08 14.35
CA ASP A 56 17.42 -17.98 15.36
C ASP A 56 18.47 -17.25 16.21
N ARG A 57 18.33 -17.31 17.52
CA ARG A 57 19.31 -16.71 18.44
C ARG A 57 19.29 -17.38 19.80
N THR A 58 20.44 -17.38 20.45
CA THR A 58 20.56 -17.76 21.86
C THR A 58 20.48 -16.51 22.72
N MET A 59 19.60 -16.51 23.73
CA MET A 59 19.53 -15.44 24.72
C MET A 59 20.04 -15.98 26.04
N VAL A 60 20.89 -15.23 26.72
CA VAL A 60 21.38 -15.55 28.06
C VAL A 60 20.62 -14.67 29.05
N SER A 61 20.01 -15.27 30.06
CA SER A 61 19.32 -14.53 31.11
C SER A 61 20.33 -13.88 32.08
N ALA A 62 19.86 -12.94 32.90
CA ALA A 62 20.70 -12.30 33.92
C ALA A 62 21.30 -13.30 34.94
N ILE A 63 20.67 -14.46 35.10
CA ILE A 63 21.12 -15.56 35.98
C ILE A 63 21.93 -16.62 35.23
N GLY A 64 22.37 -16.35 33.99
CA GLY A 64 23.30 -17.20 33.23
C GLY A 64 22.67 -18.33 32.41
N HIS A 65 21.35 -18.51 32.45
CA HIS A 65 20.70 -19.56 31.65
C HIS A 65 20.60 -19.16 30.18
N ALA A 66 21.16 -19.98 29.30
CA ALA A 66 21.04 -19.84 27.86
C ALA A 66 19.75 -20.51 27.35
N THR A 67 18.94 -19.77 26.59
CA THR A 67 17.75 -20.29 25.92
C THR A 67 17.85 -20.02 24.42
N ARG A 68 17.73 -21.07 23.61
CA ARG A 68 17.63 -20.93 22.15
C ARG A 68 16.22 -20.49 21.79
N ARG A 69 16.12 -19.45 20.96
CA ARG A 69 14.88 -19.02 20.31
C ARG A 69 14.97 -19.28 18.82
N THR A 70 14.00 -20.01 18.30
CA THR A 70 13.84 -20.22 16.86
C THR A 70 13.26 -18.96 16.22
N GLY A 71 13.77 -18.62 15.04
CA GLY A 71 13.26 -17.57 14.19
C GLY A 71 11.85 -17.90 13.71
N GLN A 72 10.97 -16.90 13.65
CA GLN A 72 9.55 -17.07 13.31
C GLN A 72 9.08 -15.86 12.49
N LEU A 73 8.08 -16.10 11.63
CA LEU A 73 7.36 -15.01 10.97
C LEU A 73 6.53 -14.25 12.01
N ILE A 74 6.60 -12.92 11.99
CA ILE A 74 5.93 -12.06 12.96
C ILE A 74 4.63 -11.55 12.35
N SER A 75 3.51 -11.86 13.00
CA SER A 75 2.20 -11.32 12.65
C SER A 75 2.07 -9.87 13.13
N PRO A 76 1.91 -8.88 12.23
CA PRO A 76 1.72 -7.49 12.63
C PRO A 76 0.29 -7.24 13.14
N ALA A 77 0.16 -6.31 14.07
CA ALA A 77 -1.13 -5.74 14.48
C ALA A 77 -1.43 -4.47 13.67
N ARG A 78 -2.67 -3.96 13.76
CA ARG A 78 -3.05 -2.66 13.18
C ARG A 78 -3.05 -1.58 14.25
N ASP A 79 -2.48 -0.41 13.95
CA ASP A 79 -2.62 0.79 14.79
C ASP A 79 -3.98 1.48 14.57
N SER A 80 -4.29 2.49 15.39
CA SER A 80 -5.54 3.28 15.27
C SER A 80 -5.69 4.02 13.94
N LYS A 81 -4.60 4.15 13.16
CA LYS A 81 -4.57 4.76 11.83
C LYS A 81 -4.55 3.71 10.71
N GLY A 82 -4.68 2.43 11.05
CA GLY A 82 -4.73 1.30 10.13
C GLY A 82 -3.37 0.79 9.64
N HIS A 83 -2.24 1.34 10.12
CA HIS A 83 -0.92 0.88 9.73
C HIS A 83 -0.56 -0.44 10.42
N LEU A 84 0.15 -1.30 9.71
CA LEU A 84 0.74 -2.49 10.30
C LEU A 84 1.90 -2.13 11.24
N VAL A 85 1.86 -2.65 12.46
CA VAL A 85 2.85 -2.43 13.52
C VAL A 85 3.31 -3.76 14.12
N VAL A 86 4.59 -3.82 14.46
CA VAL A 86 5.23 -4.95 15.16
C VAL A 86 5.93 -4.48 16.41
N SER A 87 6.08 -5.37 17.39
CA SER A 87 6.91 -5.14 18.56
C SER A 87 8.25 -5.84 18.37
N LEU A 88 9.34 -5.06 18.36
CA LEU A 88 10.71 -5.57 18.24
C LEU A 88 11.44 -5.38 19.57
N TYR A 89 12.26 -6.36 19.93
CA TYR A 89 13.09 -6.29 21.13
C TYR A 89 14.53 -5.94 20.76
N GLY A 90 15.05 -4.85 21.33
CA GLY A 90 16.44 -4.46 21.19
C GLY A 90 17.37 -5.43 21.93
N ARG A 91 18.68 -5.30 21.69
CA ARG A 91 19.72 -6.03 22.45
C ARG A 91 19.76 -5.63 23.92
N ASP A 92 19.26 -4.43 24.24
CA ASP A 92 19.04 -3.91 25.58
C ASP A 92 17.78 -4.50 26.26
N HIS A 93 17.16 -5.52 25.67
CA HIS A 93 15.89 -6.12 26.08
C HIS A 93 14.70 -5.15 26.08
N THR A 94 14.85 -3.95 25.52
CA THR A 94 13.75 -2.98 25.44
C THR A 94 12.81 -3.33 24.30
N LYS A 95 11.50 -3.29 24.59
CA LYS A 95 10.45 -3.48 23.59
C LYS A 95 10.15 -2.15 22.92
N ARG A 96 10.18 -2.12 21.58
CA ARG A 96 9.82 -0.93 20.79
C ARG A 96 8.79 -1.30 19.74
N SER A 97 7.74 -0.49 19.63
CA SER A 97 6.74 -0.61 18.56
C SER A 97 7.23 0.10 17.31
N ALA A 98 7.16 -0.59 16.17
CA ALA A 98 7.61 -0.07 14.88
C ALA A 98 6.60 -0.36 13.78
N ARG A 99 6.44 0.60 12.85
CA ARG A 99 5.56 0.47 11.68
C ARG A 99 6.25 -0.29 10.56
N VAL A 100 5.57 -1.28 9.98
CA VAL A 100 6.12 -2.17 8.96
C VAL A 100 6.66 -1.38 7.75
N HIS A 101 5.88 -0.47 7.17
CA HIS A 101 6.34 0.34 6.02
C HIS A 101 7.63 1.12 6.30
N ARG A 102 7.85 1.59 7.53
CA ARG A 102 9.09 2.31 7.89
C ARG A 102 10.27 1.35 7.96
N LEU A 103 10.06 0.14 8.47
CA LEU A 103 11.10 -0.88 8.55
C LEU A 103 11.53 -1.32 7.15
N VAL A 104 10.56 -1.56 6.24
CA VAL A 104 10.84 -1.87 4.83
C VAL A 104 11.67 -0.75 4.19
N LEU A 105 11.23 0.51 4.25
CA LEU A 105 11.99 1.61 3.66
C LEU A 105 13.36 1.79 4.31
N SER A 106 13.47 1.62 5.63
CA SER A 106 14.75 1.77 6.32
C SER A 106 15.77 0.70 5.92
N ALA A 107 15.33 -0.53 5.67
CA ALA A 107 16.20 -1.63 5.28
C ALA A 107 16.58 -1.62 3.79
N PHE A 108 15.67 -1.20 2.91
CA PHE A 108 15.88 -1.26 1.45
C PHE A 108 16.31 0.06 0.81
N VAL A 109 15.83 1.19 1.34
CA VAL A 109 16.11 2.53 0.79
C VAL A 109 17.10 3.30 1.68
N GLY A 110 17.02 3.09 2.99
CA GLY A 110 17.86 3.76 3.98
C GLY A 110 17.05 4.61 4.97
N PRO A 111 17.74 5.27 5.91
CA PRO A 111 17.10 5.97 7.02
C PRO A 111 16.14 7.05 6.52
N CYS A 112 15.09 7.30 7.30
CA CYS A 112 14.11 8.34 7.00
C CYS A 112 14.81 9.71 6.93
N PRO A 113 14.82 10.40 5.77
CA PRO A 113 15.41 11.72 5.69
C PRO A 113 14.63 12.73 6.56
N PRO A 114 15.29 13.81 7.05
CA PRO A 114 14.63 14.85 7.83
C PRO A 114 13.41 15.45 7.12
N GLY A 115 12.34 15.71 7.87
CA GLY A 115 11.11 16.30 7.33
C GLY A 115 10.30 15.39 6.40
N ARG A 116 10.67 14.11 6.26
CA ARG A 116 9.97 13.14 5.41
C ARG A 116 9.19 12.10 6.22
N GLU A 117 8.22 11.50 5.56
CA GLU A 117 7.41 10.41 6.05
C GLU A 117 7.30 9.31 4.99
N ALA A 118 6.94 8.10 5.43
CA ALA A 118 6.71 6.99 4.53
C ALA A 118 5.34 7.15 3.88
N LEU A 119 5.29 7.06 2.56
CA LEU A 119 4.09 7.24 1.77
C LEU A 119 3.75 5.96 1.00
N HIS A 120 2.47 5.59 1.02
CA HIS A 120 1.90 4.52 0.20
C HIS A 120 1.37 5.11 -1.10
N ARG A 121 1.86 4.63 -2.25
CA ARG A 121 1.45 5.13 -3.58
C ARG A 121 -0.05 4.94 -3.80
N ASN A 122 -0.61 3.81 -3.36
CA ASN A 122 -2.03 3.49 -3.48
C ASN A 122 -2.91 3.95 -2.29
N SER A 123 -2.36 4.69 -1.33
CA SER A 123 -3.05 5.09 -0.09
C SER A 123 -3.63 3.92 0.75
N ARG A 124 -3.11 2.69 0.61
CA ARG A 124 -3.51 1.54 1.42
C ARG A 124 -2.43 1.22 2.46
N ALA A 125 -2.75 1.40 3.74
CA ALA A 125 -1.80 1.27 4.84
C ALA A 125 -1.32 -0.18 5.08
N GLU A 126 -2.09 -1.17 4.62
CA GLU A 126 -1.77 -2.60 4.68
C GLU A 126 -0.82 -3.08 3.58
N ASP A 127 -0.72 -2.36 2.45
CA ASP A 127 0.14 -2.74 1.33
C ASP A 127 1.57 -2.21 1.54
N ASN A 128 2.36 -2.98 2.30
CA ASN A 128 3.71 -2.60 2.72
C ASN A 128 4.81 -3.12 1.77
N ARG A 129 4.47 -3.51 0.54
CA ARG A 129 5.46 -3.88 -0.48
C ARG A 129 6.35 -2.69 -0.82
N LEU A 130 7.65 -2.90 -0.94
CA LEU A 130 8.66 -1.87 -1.24
C LEU A 130 8.28 -1.05 -2.47
N THR A 131 7.75 -1.70 -3.52
CA THR A 131 7.29 -1.05 -4.76
C THR A 131 6.17 -0.01 -4.54
N ASN A 132 5.36 -0.18 -3.48
CA ASN A 132 4.30 0.73 -3.09
C ASN A 132 4.76 1.82 -2.11
N LEU A 133 5.99 1.76 -1.61
CA LEU A 133 6.49 2.66 -0.57
C LEU A 133 7.53 3.65 -1.11
N ARG A 134 7.58 4.84 -0.51
CA ARG A 134 8.69 5.81 -0.67
C ARG A 134 8.76 6.79 0.49
N TRP A 135 9.92 7.38 0.71
CA TRP A 135 10.03 8.59 1.53
C TRP A 135 9.50 9.81 0.76
N GLY A 136 8.67 10.62 1.39
CA GLY A 136 8.17 11.87 0.78
C GLY A 136 7.77 12.91 1.81
N THR A 137 7.39 14.08 1.31
CA THR A 137 7.01 15.23 2.14
C THR A 137 5.50 15.28 2.37
N ARG A 138 5.07 16.19 3.25
CA ARG A 138 3.63 16.48 3.44
C ARG A 138 2.95 16.97 2.16
N VAL A 139 3.68 17.67 1.30
CA VAL A 139 3.19 18.13 -0.01
C VAL A 139 2.96 16.94 -0.94
N ASP A 140 3.90 15.97 -0.96
CA ASP A 140 3.75 14.75 -1.75
C ASP A 140 2.56 13.90 -1.27
N LEU A 141 2.35 13.81 0.05
CA LEU A 141 1.16 13.18 0.62
C LEU A 141 -0.13 13.86 0.15
N GLY A 142 -0.16 15.21 0.17
CA GLY A 142 -1.29 15.99 -0.34
C GLY A 142 -1.61 15.70 -1.80
N ARG A 143 -0.58 15.68 -2.66
CA ARG A 143 -0.71 15.32 -4.08
C ARG A 143 -1.23 13.89 -4.27
N LEU A 144 -0.65 12.92 -3.58
CA LEU A 144 -1.11 11.52 -3.62
C LEU A 144 -2.57 11.39 -3.16
N THR A 145 -2.95 12.13 -2.11
CA THR A 145 -4.31 12.10 -1.56
C THR A 145 -5.32 12.64 -2.55
N VAL A 146 -4.96 13.66 -3.34
CA VAL A 146 -5.79 14.15 -4.45
C VAL A 146 -5.84 13.13 -5.59
N GLN A 147 -4.68 12.61 -6.04
CA GLN A 147 -4.59 11.62 -7.12
C GLN A 147 -5.40 10.35 -6.82
N ASN A 148 -5.35 9.88 -5.58
CA ASN A 148 -6.09 8.70 -5.12
C ASN A 148 -7.56 9.01 -4.76
N GLY A 149 -8.06 10.21 -5.06
CA GLY A 149 -9.46 10.61 -4.82
C GLY A 149 -9.85 10.70 -3.34
N ARG A 150 -8.89 10.67 -2.41
CA ARG A 150 -9.13 10.67 -0.97
C ARG A 150 -9.17 12.07 -0.35
N HIS A 151 -8.81 13.12 -1.11
CA HIS A 151 -8.75 14.47 -0.58
C HIS A 151 -10.14 15.00 -0.22
N PRO A 152 -10.43 15.28 1.08
CA PRO A 152 -11.80 15.54 1.55
C PRO A 152 -12.48 16.71 0.85
N VAL A 153 -11.72 17.74 0.49
CA VAL A 153 -12.26 18.91 -0.21
C VAL A 153 -12.41 18.64 -1.70
N ALA A 154 -11.48 17.90 -2.31
CA ALA A 154 -11.53 17.65 -3.77
C ALA A 154 -12.65 16.66 -4.11
N ARG A 155 -12.86 15.63 -3.28
CA ARG A 155 -13.89 14.61 -3.48
C ARG A 155 -15.33 15.10 -3.25
N ARG A 156 -15.52 16.29 -2.66
CA ARG A 156 -16.87 16.83 -2.42
C ARG A 156 -17.55 17.07 -3.77
N ALA A 157 -18.65 16.39 -4.00
CA ALA A 157 -19.49 16.54 -5.19
C ALA A 157 -20.40 17.78 -5.13
N HIS A 158 -20.79 18.21 -3.92
CA HIS A 158 -21.72 19.33 -3.73
C HIS A 158 -21.12 20.43 -2.85
N CYS A 159 -21.57 21.67 -3.08
CA CYS A 159 -21.29 22.79 -2.20
C CYS A 159 -22.16 22.72 -0.93
N ALA A 160 -21.93 23.64 0.02
CA ALA A 160 -22.70 23.69 1.27
C ALA A 160 -24.22 23.91 1.08
N HIS A 161 -24.64 24.45 -0.07
CA HIS A 161 -26.04 24.67 -0.43
C HIS A 161 -26.59 23.58 -1.37
N GLY A 162 -25.90 22.45 -1.51
CA GLY A 162 -26.38 21.33 -2.32
C GLY A 162 -26.13 21.43 -3.83
N HIS A 163 -25.64 22.56 -4.36
CA HIS A 163 -25.31 22.64 -5.80
C HIS A 163 -24.12 21.74 -6.17
N HIS A 164 -24.24 21.01 -7.28
CA HIS A 164 -23.21 20.09 -7.79
C HIS A 164 -22.00 20.85 -8.35
N TYR A 165 -20.80 20.38 -8.06
CA TYR A 165 -19.55 20.88 -8.63
C TYR A 165 -19.30 20.22 -9.99
N SER A 166 -19.73 20.89 -11.07
CA SER A 166 -19.39 20.57 -12.47
C SER A 166 -18.40 21.58 -13.05
N ALA A 167 -17.94 21.41 -14.29
CA ALA A 167 -17.08 22.40 -14.96
C ALA A 167 -17.80 23.76 -15.13
N GLU A 168 -19.12 23.73 -15.32
CA GLU A 168 -19.97 24.90 -15.51
C GLU A 168 -20.27 25.60 -14.19
N ASN A 169 -20.45 24.85 -13.09
CA ASN A 169 -20.83 25.40 -11.79
C ASN A 169 -19.64 25.58 -10.81
N THR A 170 -18.43 25.18 -11.21
CA THR A 170 -17.22 25.31 -10.38
C THR A 170 -16.29 26.37 -10.95
N ARG A 171 -15.87 27.30 -10.10
CA ARG A 171 -14.74 28.21 -10.39
C ARG A 171 -13.64 27.99 -9.37
N ILE A 172 -12.39 27.92 -9.83
CA ILE A 172 -11.23 27.89 -8.96
C ILE A 172 -10.72 29.33 -8.80
N VAL A 173 -10.53 29.78 -7.56
CA VAL A 173 -10.03 31.13 -7.26
C VAL A 173 -8.86 31.07 -6.29
N GLN A 174 -7.89 31.95 -6.46
CA GLN A 174 -6.85 32.19 -5.46
C GLN A 174 -7.28 33.32 -4.54
N ARG A 175 -7.16 33.10 -3.24
CA ARG A 175 -7.40 34.12 -2.21
C ARG A 175 -6.12 34.94 -2.01
N SER A 176 -6.26 36.11 -1.38
CA SER A 176 -5.14 37.00 -1.02
C SER A 176 -4.05 36.31 -0.19
N ASN A 177 -4.39 35.27 0.57
CA ASN A 177 -3.44 34.45 1.34
C ASN A 177 -2.76 33.33 0.51
N GLY A 178 -2.84 33.39 -0.83
CA GLY A 178 -2.28 32.39 -1.74
C GLY A 178 -3.03 31.06 -1.79
N ARG A 179 -4.08 30.84 -0.97
CA ARG A 179 -4.84 29.59 -0.98
C ARG A 179 -5.78 29.54 -2.17
N THR A 180 -5.75 28.41 -2.86
CA THR A 180 -6.67 28.11 -3.96
C THR A 180 -7.92 27.42 -3.41
N VAL A 181 -9.11 27.92 -3.76
CA VAL A 181 -10.40 27.36 -3.31
C VAL A 181 -11.36 27.17 -4.49
N ARG A 182 -12.24 26.18 -4.38
CA ARG A 182 -13.38 26.01 -5.30
C ARG A 182 -14.55 26.89 -4.82
N VAL A 183 -15.18 27.59 -5.75
CA VAL A 183 -16.35 28.44 -5.53
C VAL A 183 -17.48 27.95 -6.43
N CYS A 184 -18.66 27.85 -5.86
CA CYS A 184 -19.89 27.49 -6.57
C CYS A 184 -20.47 28.72 -7.27
N ARG A 185 -20.61 28.67 -8.60
CA ARG A 185 -21.13 29.79 -9.39
C ARG A 185 -22.59 30.09 -9.05
N ALA A 186 -23.44 29.07 -8.92
CA ALA A 186 -24.84 29.24 -8.50
C ALA A 186 -24.98 29.99 -7.16
N CYS A 187 -24.13 29.68 -6.18
CA CYS A 187 -24.11 30.42 -4.91
C CYS A 187 -23.67 31.87 -5.06
N GLN A 188 -22.74 32.18 -5.99
CA GLN A 188 -22.34 33.56 -6.23
C GLN A 188 -23.48 34.36 -6.84
N THR A 189 -24.19 33.79 -7.82
CA THR A 189 -25.35 34.43 -8.44
C THR A 189 -26.43 34.77 -7.41
N ILE A 190 -26.81 33.82 -6.55
CA ILE A 190 -27.82 34.03 -5.49
C ILE A 190 -27.41 35.15 -4.50
N ARG A 191 -26.11 35.26 -4.20
CA ARG A 191 -25.60 36.31 -3.30
C ARG A 191 -25.58 37.68 -3.96
N GLY A 192 -25.33 37.74 -5.26
CA GLY A 192 -25.32 38.99 -6.04
C GLY A 192 -26.72 39.56 -6.29
N THR A 193 -27.76 38.74 -6.25
CA THR A 193 -29.15 39.16 -6.47
C THR A 193 -29.88 39.59 -5.19
N ARG A 194 -29.26 39.55 -4.01
CA ARG A 194 -29.86 40.07 -2.78
C ARG A 194 -29.82 41.60 -2.78
N PRO A 195 -30.97 42.31 -2.79
CA PRO A 195 -30.97 43.77 -2.64
C PRO A 195 -30.38 44.14 -1.27
N GLN A 196 -29.50 45.16 -1.25
CA GLN A 196 -29.02 45.75 -0.01
C GLN A 196 -30.23 46.32 0.75
N ARG A 197 -30.43 45.87 1.99
CA ARG A 197 -31.38 46.49 2.93
C ARG A 197 -30.72 47.66 3.61
#